data_AF-V6DRB6-F1
#
_entry.id   AF-V6DRB6-F1
#
_cell.length_a   1.000
_cell.length_b   1.000
_cell.length_c   1.000
_cell.angle_alpha   90.00
_cell.angle_beta   90.00
_cell.angle_gamma   90.00
#
_symmetry.space_group_name_H-M   'P 1'
#
loop_
_entity.id
_entity.type
_entity.pdbx_description
1 polymer ?
#
loop_
_entity_poly.entity_id
_entity_poly.type
_entity_poly.pdbx_seq_one_letter_code
_entity_poly.pdbx_strand_id
1 'polypeptide(L)'
;MVRYILLTMVVIVNGYFATVFIRDLLKHKQEFKEEPADSKWLALSSFIIFFLSTFGISDFAIGTVLYQKAKWVSMKKLPGTLNTECVIPVAIMALSYITGISVGIKTLLVCIICQVIGAYLGPRFVVKLPEKTIKVFVGIGLIIASLIFGREASGFNHWRNSPRLVKVDSRRLLS
;
A
#
# COMPACT_ATOMS: atom_id res chain seq x y z
N MET A 1 -9.27 -20.56 13.90
CA MET A 1 -8.03 -20.42 14.70
C MET A 1 -6.96 -19.58 13.99
N VAL A 2 -6.43 -20.02 12.83
CA VAL A 2 -5.36 -19.31 12.09
C VAL A 2 -5.72 -17.85 11.75
N ARG A 3 -6.96 -17.56 11.35
CA ARG A 3 -7.45 -16.20 11.10
C ARG A 3 -7.27 -15.27 12.31
N TYR A 4 -7.58 -15.73 13.52
CA TYR A 4 -7.44 -14.92 14.72
C TYR A 4 -5.97 -14.64 15.04
N ILE A 5 -5.09 -15.63 14.84
CA ILE A 5 -3.64 -15.45 15.00
C ILE A 5 -3.12 -14.36 14.06
N LEU A 6 -3.54 -14.38 12.79
CA LEU A 6 -3.16 -13.36 11.81
C LEU A 6 -3.67 -11.97 12.20
N LEU A 7 -4.94 -11.84 12.59
CA LEU A 7 -5.52 -10.57 13.02
C LEU A 7 -4.79 -10.01 14.25
N THR A 8 -4.53 -10.86 15.25
CA THR A 8 -3.77 -10.46 16.44
C THR A 8 -2.35 -10.00 16.07
N MET A 9 -1.64 -10.70 15.17
CA MET A 9 -0.33 -10.27 14.71
C MET A 9 -0.37 -8.93 13.96
N VAL A 10 -1.36 -8.73 13.09
CA VAL A 10 -1.55 -7.45 12.39
C VAL A 10 -1.74 -6.31 13.40
N VAL A 11 -2.60 -6.49 14.40
CA VAL A 11 -2.84 -5.47 15.44
C VAL A 11 -1.57 -5.19 16.26
N ILE A 12 -0.83 -6.22 16.67
CA ILE A 12 0.39 -6.05 17.47
C ILE A 12 1.47 -5.31 16.69
N VAL A 13 1.77 -5.75 15.46
CA VAL A 13 2.85 -5.17 14.64
C VAL A 13 2.52 -3.73 14.27
N ASN A 14 1.28 -3.45 13.84
CA ASN A 14 0.87 -2.10 13.46
C ASN A 14 0.68 -1.19 14.69
N GLY A 15 0.26 -1.74 15.83
CA GLY A 15 0.24 -1.01 17.10
C GLY A 15 1.64 -0.58 17.51
N TYR A 16 2.61 -1.50 17.46
CA TYR A 16 4.02 -1.17 17.70
C TYR A 16 4.52 -0.08 16.75
N PHE A 17 4.30 -0.25 15.43
CA PHE A 17 4.65 0.77 14.44
C PHE A 17 4.03 2.13 14.77
N ALA A 18 2.73 2.19 15.08
CA ALA A 18 2.04 3.42 15.43
C ALA A 18 2.65 4.09 16.67
N THR A 19 3.01 3.33 17.71
CA THR A 19 3.67 3.92 18.88
C THR A 19 5.05 4.49 18.56
N VAL A 20 5.85 3.80 17.75
CA VAL A 20 7.18 4.27 17.32
C VAL A 20 7.03 5.51 16.44
N PHE A 21 6.13 5.47 15.46
CA PHE A 21 5.89 6.56 14.53
C PHE A 21 5.37 7.82 15.23
N ILE A 22 4.41 7.69 16.14
CA ILE A 22 3.92 8.83 16.92
C ILE A 22 5.05 9.41 17.79
N ARG A 23 5.82 8.57 18.49
CA ARG A 23 6.95 9.06 19.29
C ARG A 23 7.99 9.79 18.45
N ASP A 24 8.30 9.27 17.26
CA ASP A 24 9.24 9.87 16.32
C ASP A 24 8.73 11.22 15.82
N LEU A 25 7.46 11.29 15.39
CA LEU A 25 6.80 12.54 14.99
C LEU A 25 6.76 13.57 16.13
N LEU A 26 6.49 13.15 17.36
CA LEU A 26 6.46 14.05 18.53
C LEU A 26 7.86 14.60 18.86
N LYS A 27 8.91 13.79 18.67
CA LYS A 27 10.30 14.18 18.92
C LYS A 27 10.86 15.10 17.83
N HIS A 28 10.49 14.84 16.57
CA HIS A 28 10.96 15.57 15.39
C HIS A 28 9.91 16.55 14.83
N LYS A 29 9.04 17.10 15.70
CA LYS A 29 7.96 18.03 15.29
C LYS A 29 8.45 19.25 14.52
N GLN A 30 9.62 19.76 14.85
CA GLN A 30 10.16 20.96 14.21
C GLN A 30 10.57 20.65 12.78
N GLU A 31 11.31 19.57 12.56
CA GLU A 31 11.67 19.05 11.24
C GLU A 31 10.42 18.75 10.40
N PHE A 32 9.39 18.16 11.02
CA PHE A 32 8.11 17.89 10.35
C PHE A 32 7.39 19.16 9.87
N LYS A 33 7.49 20.28 10.61
CA LYS A 33 6.90 21.56 10.21
C LYS A 33 7.64 22.24 9.06
N GLU A 34 8.90 21.87 8.84
CA GLU A 34 9.75 22.42 7.78
C GLU A 34 9.58 21.65 6.45
N GLU A 35 8.93 20.49 6.47
CA GLU A 35 8.62 19.73 5.25
C GLU A 35 7.61 20.49 4.37
N PRO A 36 7.76 20.44 3.03
CA PRO A 36 6.99 21.25 2.08
C PRO A 36 5.51 20.87 1.97
N ALA A 37 5.09 19.77 2.61
CA ALA A 37 3.75 19.22 2.49
C ALA A 37 2.86 19.67 3.65
N ASP A 38 1.76 20.38 3.35
CA ASP A 38 0.78 20.78 4.37
C ASP A 38 0.09 19.54 4.96
N SER A 39 0.02 19.48 6.30
CA SER A 39 -0.56 18.34 7.04
C SER A 39 -2.02 18.05 6.66
N LYS A 40 -2.83 19.07 6.36
CA LYS A 40 -4.23 18.87 5.94
C LYS A 40 -4.31 18.20 4.58
N TRP A 41 -3.42 18.60 3.68
CA TRP A 41 -3.41 18.11 2.32
C TRP A 41 -2.79 16.71 2.23
N LEU A 42 -1.81 16.40 3.08
CA LEU A 42 -1.32 15.03 3.30
C LEU A 42 -2.44 14.11 3.80
N ALA A 43 -3.23 14.53 4.80
CA ALA A 43 -4.33 13.73 5.33
C ALA A 43 -5.42 13.47 4.27
N LEU A 44 -5.83 14.51 3.54
CA LEU A 44 -6.84 14.39 2.49
C LEU A 44 -6.37 13.51 1.33
N SER A 45 -5.14 13.73 0.85
CA SER A 45 -4.59 12.93 -0.24
C SER A 45 -4.41 11.47 0.16
N SER A 46 -3.91 11.19 1.37
CA SER A 46 -3.78 9.83 1.90
C SER A 46 -5.14 9.13 1.95
N PHE A 47 -6.16 9.81 2.46
CA PHE A 47 -7.52 9.27 2.48
C PHE A 47 -7.99 8.87 1.06
N ILE A 48 -7.83 9.77 0.07
CA ILE A 48 -8.22 9.50 -1.31
C ILE A 48 -7.40 8.36 -1.92
N ILE A 49 -6.08 8.35 -1.73
CA ILE A 49 -5.17 7.32 -2.25
C ILE A 49 -5.58 5.93 -1.74
N PHE A 50 -5.75 5.78 -0.43
CA PHE A 50 -6.06 4.47 0.16
C PHE A 50 -7.52 4.05 -0.04
N PHE A 51 -8.44 5.02 -0.17
CA PHE A 51 -9.81 4.74 -0.60
C PHE A 51 -9.84 4.18 -2.04
N LEU A 52 -9.11 4.80 -2.97
CA LEU A 52 -8.98 4.28 -4.34
C LEU A 52 -8.24 2.94 -4.39
N SER A 53 -7.29 2.70 -3.48
CA SER A 53 -6.61 1.41 -3.33
C SER A 53 -7.56 0.27 -2.91
N THR A 54 -8.65 0.60 -2.21
CA THR A 54 -9.71 -0.38 -1.92
C THR A 54 -10.41 -0.89 -3.19
N PHE A 55 -10.50 -0.05 -4.24
CA PHE A 55 -11.01 -0.45 -5.56
C PHE A 55 -9.96 -1.13 -6.45
N GLY A 56 -8.75 -1.35 -5.95
CA GLY A 56 -7.66 -1.99 -6.69
C GLY A 56 -6.79 -1.04 -7.51
N ILE A 57 -6.92 0.28 -7.32
CA ILE A 57 -6.00 1.24 -7.95
C ILE A 57 -4.71 1.32 -7.13
N SER A 58 -3.54 1.19 -7.75
CA SER A 58 -2.27 1.20 -7.01
C SER A 58 -2.02 2.53 -6.29
N ASP A 59 -1.93 2.47 -4.95
CA ASP A 59 -1.54 3.58 -4.09
C ASP A 59 -0.12 4.07 -4.40
N PHE A 60 0.82 3.15 -4.67
CA PHE A 60 2.18 3.51 -5.08
C PHE A 60 2.21 4.32 -6.39
N ALA A 61 1.32 4.01 -7.34
CA ALA A 61 1.22 4.75 -8.59
C ALA A 61 0.67 6.18 -8.38
N ILE A 62 -0.45 6.30 -7.66
CA ILE A 62 -1.05 7.60 -7.35
C ILE A 62 -0.09 8.44 -6.51
N GLY A 63 0.44 7.86 -5.44
CA GLY A 63 1.40 8.51 -4.53
C GLY A 63 2.63 9.00 -5.27
N THR A 64 3.23 8.17 -6.14
CA THR A 64 4.37 8.58 -6.96
C THR A 64 4.06 9.82 -7.81
N VAL A 65 2.93 9.83 -8.51
CA VAL A 65 2.56 10.96 -9.38
C VAL A 65 2.26 12.22 -8.56
N LEU A 66 1.48 12.06 -7.48
CA LEU A 66 1.08 13.18 -6.62
C LEU A 66 2.28 13.83 -5.95
N TYR A 67 3.10 13.04 -5.25
CA TYR A 67 4.23 13.54 -4.47
C TYR A 67 5.29 14.19 -5.36
N GLN A 68 5.49 13.67 -6.58
CA GLN A 68 6.38 14.28 -7.58
C GLN A 68 5.83 15.60 -8.12
N LYS A 69 4.53 15.65 -8.47
CA LYS A 69 3.91 16.87 -8.99
C LYS A 69 3.87 17.98 -7.94
N ALA A 70 3.56 17.61 -6.70
CA ALA A 70 3.48 18.54 -5.59
C ALA A 70 4.87 18.85 -4.97
N LYS A 71 5.93 18.17 -5.43
CA LYS A 71 7.31 18.30 -4.94
C LYS A 71 7.44 18.11 -3.43
N TRP A 72 6.64 17.20 -2.86
CA TRP A 72 6.65 16.97 -1.41
C TRP A 72 7.86 16.19 -0.93
N VAL A 73 8.39 15.28 -1.75
CA VAL A 73 9.56 14.48 -1.41
C VAL A 73 10.45 14.29 -2.62
N SER A 74 11.76 14.13 -2.39
CA SER A 74 12.70 13.78 -3.44
C SER A 74 12.54 12.32 -3.88
N MET A 75 13.00 11.99 -5.09
CA MET A 75 12.87 10.62 -5.61
C MET A 75 13.62 9.56 -4.79
N LYS A 76 14.67 9.97 -4.06
CA LYS A 76 15.36 9.08 -3.13
C LYS A 76 14.52 8.73 -1.90
N LYS A 77 13.79 9.71 -1.35
CA LYS A 77 12.95 9.51 -0.16
C LYS A 77 11.63 8.80 -0.50
N LEU A 78 11.12 9.01 -1.72
CA LEU A 78 9.80 8.55 -2.15
C LEU A 78 9.50 7.07 -1.84
N PRO A 79 10.34 6.07 -2.18
CA PRO A 79 10.00 4.66 -1.93
C PRO A 79 9.81 4.35 -0.44
N GLY A 80 10.63 4.95 0.43
CA GLY A 80 10.51 4.81 1.87
C GLY A 80 9.27 5.52 2.41
N THR A 81 8.99 6.74 1.92
CA THR A 81 7.80 7.51 2.30
C THR A 81 6.52 6.76 1.95
N LEU A 82 6.35 6.31 0.71
CA LEU A 82 5.13 5.62 0.25
C LEU A 82 4.90 4.30 1.02
N ASN A 83 5.97 3.58 1.36
CA ASN A 83 5.87 2.35 2.15
C ASN A 83 5.56 2.62 3.65
N THR A 84 5.90 3.80 4.15
CA THR A 84 5.65 4.18 5.56
C THR A 84 4.24 4.73 5.73
N GLU A 85 3.74 5.55 4.80
CA GLU A 85 2.39 6.13 4.88
C GLU A 85 1.29 5.07 4.77
N CYS A 86 1.55 3.96 4.07
CA CYS A 86 0.54 2.93 3.83
C CYS A 86 0.32 1.99 5.02
N VAL A 87 1.22 1.96 6.01
CA VAL A 87 1.20 0.95 7.08
C VAL A 87 -0.13 0.94 7.84
N ILE A 88 -0.57 2.10 8.36
CA ILE A 88 -1.82 2.20 9.13
C ILE A 88 -3.06 1.99 8.24
N PRO A 89 -3.20 2.66 7.08
CA PRO A 89 -4.31 2.41 6.16
C PRO A 89 -4.43 0.94 5.72
N VAL A 90 -3.31 0.31 5.35
CA VAL A 90 -3.27 -1.10 4.93
C VAL A 90 -3.57 -2.03 6.11
N ALA A 91 -3.20 -1.68 7.34
CA ALA A 91 -3.61 -2.44 8.51
C ALA A 91 -5.14 -2.46 8.66
N ILE A 92 -5.79 -1.31 8.52
CA ILE A 92 -7.26 -1.20 8.58
C ILE A 92 -7.90 -2.02 7.44
N MET A 93 -7.38 -1.88 6.22
CA MET A 93 -7.85 -2.68 5.07
C MET A 93 -7.67 -4.18 5.29
N ALA A 94 -6.53 -4.60 5.85
CA ALA A 94 -6.24 -6.00 6.15
C ALA A 94 -7.21 -6.57 7.19
N LEU A 95 -7.55 -5.80 8.23
CA LEU A 95 -8.58 -6.20 9.19
C LEU A 95 -9.92 -6.40 8.48
N SER A 96 -10.32 -5.49 7.59
CA SER A 96 -11.57 -5.60 6.82
C SER A 96 -11.55 -6.80 5.85
N TYR A 97 -10.45 -7.04 5.13
CA TYR A 97 -10.36 -8.12 4.15
C TYR A 97 -10.24 -9.51 4.77
N ILE A 98 -9.41 -9.68 5.80
CA ILE A 98 -9.29 -10.96 6.52
C ILE A 98 -10.63 -11.31 7.19
N THR A 99 -11.41 -10.30 7.58
CA THR A 99 -12.70 -10.53 8.22
C THR A 99 -13.84 -10.80 7.24
N GLY A 100 -13.91 -10.05 6.14
CA GLY A 100 -14.98 -10.11 5.15
C GLY A 100 -14.75 -11.06 3.97
N ILE A 101 -13.53 -11.48 3.69
CA ILE A 101 -13.18 -12.27 2.49
C ILE A 101 -12.42 -13.53 2.88
N SER A 102 -12.78 -14.66 2.24
CA SER A 102 -12.04 -15.91 2.41
C SER A 102 -10.80 -15.92 1.52
N VAL A 103 -9.62 -15.76 2.12
CA VAL A 103 -8.31 -15.81 1.44
C VAL A 103 -7.56 -17.09 1.78
N GLY A 104 -6.91 -17.68 0.79
CA GLY A 104 -6.08 -18.87 0.99
C GLY A 104 -4.84 -18.55 1.84
N ILE A 105 -4.62 -19.30 2.92
CA ILE A 105 -3.51 -19.06 3.87
C ILE A 105 -2.14 -19.12 3.16
N LYS A 106 -1.94 -20.06 2.23
CA LYS A 106 -0.69 -20.18 1.48
C LYS A 106 -0.41 -18.92 0.66
N THR A 107 -1.40 -18.43 -0.10
CA THR A 107 -1.28 -17.20 -0.89
C THR A 107 -0.96 -16.02 0.01
N LEU A 108 -1.66 -15.88 1.13
CA LEU A 108 -1.46 -14.78 2.07
C LEU A 108 -0.03 -14.78 2.65
N LEU A 109 0.46 -15.94 3.09
CA LEU A 109 1.84 -16.07 3.61
C LEU A 109 2.89 -15.76 2.55
N VAL A 110 2.75 -16.29 1.32
CA VAL A 110 3.67 -16.01 0.22
C VAL A 110 3.70 -14.51 -0.09
N CYS A 111 2.53 -13.87 -0.20
CA CYS A 111 2.44 -12.44 -0.44
C CYS A 111 3.11 -11.63 0.69
N ILE A 112 2.89 -11.98 1.96
CA ILE A 112 3.52 -11.28 3.09
C ILE A 112 5.04 -11.40 3.03
N ILE A 113 5.58 -12.61 2.83
CA ILE A 113 7.03 -12.83 2.78
C ILE A 113 7.66 -12.04 1.62
N CYS A 114 7.08 -12.12 0.42
CA CYS A 114 7.55 -11.37 -0.74
C CYS A 114 7.51 -9.85 -0.49
N GLN A 115 6.42 -9.34 0.11
CA GLN A 115 6.30 -7.92 0.43
C GLN A 115 7.33 -7.47 1.48
N VAL A 116 7.55 -8.24 2.55
CA VAL A 116 8.54 -7.92 3.58
C VAL A 116 9.94 -7.86 2.98
N ILE A 117 10.31 -8.84 2.16
CA ILE A 117 11.63 -8.86 1.49
C ILE A 117 11.76 -7.64 0.56
N GLY A 118 10.74 -7.36 -0.25
CA GLY A 118 10.74 -6.22 -1.16
C GLY A 118 10.82 -4.87 -0.44
N ALA A 119 10.05 -4.68 0.63
CA ALA A 119 10.02 -3.47 1.43
C ALA A 119 11.31 -3.24 2.23
N TYR A 120 11.97 -4.32 2.68
CA TYR A 120 13.24 -4.23 3.40
C TYR A 120 14.44 -3.95 2.47
N LEU A 121 14.52 -4.69 1.36
CA LEU A 121 15.66 -4.57 0.44
C LEU A 121 15.51 -3.39 -0.52
N GLY A 122 14.31 -3.16 -1.05
CA GLY A 122 14.04 -2.18 -2.12
C GLY A 122 14.56 -0.78 -1.80
N PRO A 123 14.06 -0.11 -0.75
CA PRO A 123 14.53 1.23 -0.37
C PRO A 123 16.04 1.27 -0.11
N ARG A 124 16.62 0.25 0.53
CA ARG A 124 18.05 0.20 0.88
C ARG A 124 18.97 0.19 -0.34
N PHE A 125 18.54 -0.41 -1.44
CA PHE A 125 19.26 -0.36 -2.71
C PHE A 125 18.92 0.91 -3.50
N VAL A 126 17.65 1.29 -3.55
CA VAL A 126 17.17 2.41 -4.37
C VAL A 126 17.76 3.76 -3.91
N VAL A 127 17.91 3.99 -2.60
CA VAL A 127 18.46 5.27 -2.08
C VAL A 127 19.92 5.53 -2.50
N LYS A 128 20.65 4.50 -2.94
CA LYS A 128 22.05 4.60 -3.39
C LYS A 128 22.16 5.01 -4.87
N LEU A 129 21.06 4.97 -5.62
CA LEU A 129 21.05 5.26 -7.05
C LEU A 129 20.88 6.76 -7.33
N PRO A 130 21.32 7.25 -8.51
CA PRO A 130 20.99 8.60 -8.98
C PRO A 130 19.48 8.78 -9.14
N GLU A 131 18.95 9.97 -8.81
CA GLU A 131 17.49 10.22 -8.87
C GLU A 131 16.88 10.00 -10.25
N LYS A 132 17.61 10.34 -11.31
CA LYS A 132 17.19 10.10 -12.69
C LYS A 132 16.96 8.61 -12.94
N THR A 133 17.85 7.75 -12.43
CA THR A 133 17.73 6.30 -12.54
C THR A 133 16.50 5.81 -11.79
N ILE A 134 16.29 6.26 -10.55
CA ILE A 134 15.12 5.89 -9.75
C ILE A 134 13.83 6.28 -10.48
N LYS A 135 13.77 7.49 -11.03
CA LYS A 135 12.60 8.00 -11.78
C LYS A 135 12.28 7.16 -13.00
N VAL A 136 13.30 6.78 -13.78
CA VAL A 136 13.13 5.92 -14.96
C VAL A 136 12.67 4.52 -14.53
N PHE A 137 13.29 3.92 -13.51
CA PHE A 137 12.90 2.59 -13.02
C PHE A 137 11.46 2.56 -12.50
N VAL A 138 11.07 3.53 -11.68
CA VAL A 138 9.68 3.63 -11.20
C VAL A 138 8.72 3.86 -12.37
N GLY A 139 9.05 4.74 -13.31
CA GLY A 139 8.22 4.99 -14.49
C GLY A 139 8.01 3.74 -15.36
N ILE A 140 9.09 3.01 -15.66
CA ILE A 140 9.02 1.73 -16.40
C ILE A 140 8.21 0.71 -15.61
N GLY A 141 8.44 0.59 -14.30
CA GLY A 141 7.69 -0.31 -13.43
C GLY A 141 6.19 -0.03 -13.44
N LEU A 142 5.80 1.25 -13.40
CA LEU A 142 4.39 1.66 -13.47
C LEU A 142 3.76 1.37 -14.85
N ILE A 143 4.51 1.52 -15.95
CA ILE A 143 4.05 1.14 -17.30
C ILE A 143 3.86 -0.37 -17.40
N ILE A 144 4.82 -1.17 -16.90
CA ILE A 144 4.69 -2.63 -16.90
C ILE A 144 3.50 -3.06 -16.05
N ALA A 145 3.33 -2.48 -14.85
CA ALA A 145 2.20 -2.76 -13.98
C ALA A 145 0.87 -2.43 -14.67
N SER A 146 0.75 -1.25 -15.30
CA SER A 146 -0.48 -0.86 -15.99
C SER A 146 -0.80 -1.78 -17.17
N LEU A 147 0.20 -2.25 -17.91
CA LEU A 147 0.01 -3.24 -18.98
C LEU A 147 -0.47 -4.58 -18.44
N ILE A 148 0.07 -5.07 -17.32
CA ILE A 148 -0.35 -6.34 -16.71
C ILE A 148 -1.83 -6.23 -16.27
N PHE A 149 -2.18 -5.20 -15.50
CA PHE A 149 -3.56 -5.02 -15.02
C PHE A 149 -4.55 -4.69 -16.15
N GLY A 150 -4.13 -3.92 -17.16
CA GLY A 150 -4.96 -3.60 -18.31
C GLY A 150 -5.28 -4.82 -19.17
N ARG A 151 -4.33 -5.76 -19.31
CA ARG A 151 -4.59 -7.04 -19.99
C ARG A 151 -5.60 -7.90 -19.23
N GLU A 152 -5.52 -7.92 -17.91
CA GLU A 152 -6.49 -8.63 -17.06
C GLU A 152 -7.89 -8.03 -17.21
N ALA A 153 -8.00 -6.69 -17.22
CA ALA A 153 -9.26 -5.99 -17.48
C ALA A 153 -9.84 -6.30 -18.87
N SER A 154 -8.98 -6.51 -19.87
CA SER A 154 -9.39 -6.92 -21.23
C SER A 154 -9.86 -8.38 -21.28
N GLY A 155 -9.29 -9.26 -20.43
CA GLY A 155 -9.70 -10.66 -20.23
C GLY A 155 -10.85 -10.84 -19.24
N PHE A 156 -11.36 -9.77 -18.63
CA PHE A 156 -12.39 -9.80 -17.59
C PHE A 156 -13.68 -10.53 -18.02
N ASN A 157 -14.00 -10.54 -19.31
CA ASN A 157 -15.13 -11.30 -19.85
C ASN A 157 -14.99 -12.83 -19.67
N HIS A 158 -13.76 -13.36 -19.68
CA HIS A 158 -13.50 -14.79 -19.45
C HIS A 158 -13.53 -15.13 -17.94
N TRP A 159 -12.99 -14.24 -17.09
CA TRP A 159 -13.04 -14.39 -15.64
C TRP A 159 -14.45 -14.29 -15.06
N ARG A 160 -15.29 -13.37 -15.57
CA ARG A 160 -16.70 -13.22 -15.16
C ARG A 160 -17.52 -14.51 -15.32
N ASN A 161 -17.19 -15.34 -16.30
CA ASN A 161 -17.88 -16.59 -16.60
C ASN A 161 -17.17 -17.83 -16.03
N SER A 162 -16.11 -17.65 -15.24
CA SER A 162 -15.35 -18.76 -14.66
C SER A 162 -16.03 -19.32 -13.40
N PRO A 163 -16.24 -20.64 -13.28
CA PRO A 163 -16.91 -21.26 -12.12
C PRO A 163 -16.11 -21.18 -10.79
N ARG A 164 -14.92 -20.56 -10.81
CA ARG A 164 -14.00 -20.42 -9.67
C ARG A 164 -14.16 -19.10 -8.90
N LEU A 165 -14.99 -18.17 -9.37
CA LEU A 165 -15.24 -16.93 -8.63
C LEU A 165 -16.05 -17.23 -7.37
N VAL A 166 -15.50 -16.78 -6.23
CA VAL A 166 -16.19 -16.77 -4.94
C VAL A 166 -17.44 -15.89 -5.09
N LYS A 167 -18.61 -16.52 -5.20
CA LYS A 167 -19.88 -15.79 -5.12
C LYS A 167 -19.95 -15.16 -3.73
N VAL A 168 -19.89 -13.83 -3.68
CA VAL A 168 -20.18 -13.08 -2.46
C VAL A 168 -21.64 -13.38 -2.11
N ASP A 169 -21.86 -14.06 -0.99
CA ASP A 169 -23.21 -14.34 -0.48
C ASP A 169 -23.80 -13.02 0.01
N SER A 170 -24.63 -12.41 -0.84
CA SER A 170 -25.26 -11.12 -0.62
C SER A 170 -26.19 -11.10 0.60
N ARG A 171 -26.54 -12.25 1.20
CA ARG A 171 -27.28 -12.33 2.46
C ARG A 171 -26.47 -11.97 3.70
N ARG A 172 -25.13 -12.06 3.66
CA ARG A 172 -24.25 -11.72 4.81
C ARG A 172 -23.87 -10.24 4.91
N LEU A 173 -24.13 -9.44 3.87
CA LEU A 173 -23.81 -8.01 3.85
C LEU A 173 -25.00 -7.12 4.27
N LEU A 174 -26.19 -7.71 4.40
CA LEU A 174 -27.44 -7.01 4.75
C LEU A 174 -28.01 -7.47 6.11
N SER A 175 -27.24 -8.23 6.89
CA SER A 175 -27.54 -8.68 8.25
C SER A 175 -26.50 -8.13 9.21
#